data_AF-A0A7X4ARD7-F1
#
_entry.id   AF-A0A7X4ARD7-F1
#
_cell.length_a   1.000
_cell.length_b   1.000
_cell.length_c   1.000
_cell.angle_alpha   90.00
_cell.angle_beta   90.00
_cell.angle_gamma   90.00
#
_symmetry.space_group_name_H-M   'P 1'
#
loop_
_entity.id
_entity.type
_entity.pdbx_description
1 polymer ?
#
loop_
_entity_poly.entity_id
_entity_poly.type
_entity_poly.pdbx_seq_one_letter_code
_entity_poly.pdbx_strand_id
1 'polypeptide(L)'
;MTITGIVTKNIIRKLLAAEDYRSEVLVLINAKFLEYVVDFFKRIDSAKLDNEDVTADWYEKEFLLSSLPKEDVAIHAGLNMKTINNAYNTVKKEVVLEASMENYHTLYEAINNLTEQSDVDVTLTIKFRDVSVDLNINESLIVINTLAVKRSALRGGLWSTAGKQVEKPLMITLCALFQVPIKYYDQRNPPDFVRETDFFLRDNAGDSYRCEVKLSGKGNPESSDSAFRRYNHVLIGDKISDKMKKQMDEANIFWVELRTEDGYKQFEKVLNELSIPCEPYPYHRNLQEDLDEIFAKILSDDIQTSVTPDISNTNSELLIEFD
;
A
#
# COMPACT_ATOMS: atom_id res chain seq x y z
N MET A 1 -5.10 2.98 5.31
CA MET A 1 -5.37 2.20 4.08
C MET A 1 -5.22 0.74 4.40
N THR A 2 -6.11 -0.10 3.86
CA THR A 2 -6.12 -1.56 3.99
C THR A 2 -6.24 -2.17 2.59
N ILE A 3 -5.58 -3.30 2.35
CA ILE A 3 -5.82 -4.10 1.15
C ILE A 3 -6.95 -5.10 1.45
N THR A 4 -7.74 -5.44 0.44
CA THR A 4 -8.87 -6.37 0.62
C THR A 4 -8.36 -7.81 0.75
N GLY A 5 -9.17 -8.70 1.35
CA GLY A 5 -8.83 -10.12 1.41
C GLY A 5 -8.61 -10.74 0.02
N ILE A 6 -9.30 -10.25 -1.01
CA ILE A 6 -9.12 -10.68 -2.40
C ILE A 6 -7.72 -10.30 -2.92
N VAL A 7 -7.27 -9.07 -2.68
CA VAL A 7 -5.92 -8.62 -3.08
C VAL A 7 -4.86 -9.44 -2.34
N THR A 8 -5.04 -9.71 -1.05
CA THR A 8 -4.15 -10.56 -0.27
C THR A 8 -4.04 -11.97 -0.87
N LYS A 9 -5.18 -12.61 -1.21
CA LYS A 9 -5.19 -13.94 -1.88
C LYS A 9 -4.40 -13.92 -3.18
N ASN A 10 -4.67 -12.94 -4.05
CA ASN A 10 -4.00 -12.85 -5.34
C ASN A 10 -2.49 -12.64 -5.19
N ILE A 11 -2.05 -11.82 -4.23
CA ILE A 11 -0.63 -11.63 -3.95
C ILE A 11 0.00 -12.96 -3.53
N ILE A 12 -0.61 -13.70 -2.60
CA ILE A 12 -0.07 -14.98 -2.13
C ILE A 12 -0.03 -16.01 -3.25
N ARG A 13 -1.10 -16.13 -4.07
CA ARG A 13 -1.11 -17.02 -5.24
C ARG A 13 0.07 -16.74 -6.16
N LYS A 14 0.28 -15.46 -6.49
CA LYS A 14 1.38 -15.05 -7.37
C LYS A 14 2.74 -15.34 -6.75
N LEU A 15 2.93 -15.03 -5.47
CA LEU A 15 4.18 -15.32 -4.78
C LEU A 15 4.52 -16.81 -4.79
N LEU A 16 3.57 -17.68 -4.44
CA LEU A 16 3.78 -19.13 -4.35
C LEU A 16 3.90 -19.79 -5.74
N ALA A 17 3.30 -19.19 -6.78
CA ALA A 17 3.46 -19.60 -8.17
C ALA A 17 4.70 -19.00 -8.87
N ALA A 18 5.61 -18.36 -8.11
CA ALA A 18 6.80 -17.67 -8.64
C ALA A 18 6.52 -16.52 -9.64
N GLU A 19 5.32 -15.94 -9.59
CA GLU A 19 4.88 -14.83 -10.43
C GLU A 19 5.11 -13.46 -9.78
N ASP A 20 5.03 -12.39 -10.58
CA ASP A 20 5.13 -11.02 -10.06
C ASP A 20 3.81 -10.50 -9.48
N TYR A 21 3.73 -10.44 -8.16
CA TYR A 21 2.57 -9.90 -7.44
C TYR A 21 2.40 -8.37 -7.58
N ARG A 22 3.41 -7.65 -8.08
CA ARG A 22 3.39 -6.17 -8.17
C ARG A 22 2.24 -5.64 -9.01
N SER A 23 1.79 -6.43 -9.99
CA SER A 23 0.62 -6.11 -10.82
C SER A 23 -0.63 -5.88 -9.99
N GLU A 24 -0.88 -6.70 -8.96
CA GLU A 24 -2.04 -6.59 -8.06
C GLU A 24 -2.02 -5.26 -7.27
N VAL A 25 -0.85 -4.90 -6.72
CA VAL A 25 -0.69 -3.66 -5.97
C VAL A 25 -0.80 -2.44 -6.87
N LEU A 26 -0.27 -2.51 -8.10
CA LEU A 26 -0.37 -1.42 -9.08
C LEU A 26 -1.82 -1.15 -9.50
N VAL A 27 -2.62 -2.21 -9.72
CA VAL A 27 -4.05 -2.07 -10.03
C VAL A 27 -4.77 -1.35 -8.90
N LEU A 28 -4.49 -1.70 -7.64
CA LEU A 28 -5.08 -1.02 -6.48
C LEU A 28 -4.66 0.45 -6.37
N ILE A 29 -3.38 0.76 -6.58
CA ILE A 29 -2.88 2.14 -6.59
C ILE A 29 -3.56 2.95 -7.70
N ASN A 30 -3.76 2.37 -8.88
CA ASN A 30 -4.45 3.01 -10.01
C ASN A 30 -5.91 3.30 -9.67
N ALA A 31 -6.66 2.30 -9.18
CA ALA A 31 -8.05 2.47 -8.82
C ALA A 31 -8.23 3.56 -7.76
N LYS A 32 -7.47 3.49 -6.65
CA LYS A 32 -7.56 4.46 -5.56
C LYS A 32 -7.14 5.88 -5.96
N PHE A 33 -6.17 5.99 -6.87
CA PHE A 33 -5.77 7.29 -7.39
C PHE A 33 -6.84 7.90 -8.29
N LEU A 34 -7.41 7.13 -9.21
CA LEU A 34 -8.44 7.63 -10.12
C LEU A 34 -9.73 7.99 -9.37
N GLU A 35 -10.11 7.20 -8.37
CA GLU A 35 -11.21 7.53 -7.43
C GLU A 35 -10.97 8.90 -6.77
N TYR A 36 -9.77 9.10 -6.21
CA TYR A 36 -9.40 10.40 -5.64
C TYR A 36 -9.41 11.54 -6.67
N VAL A 37 -8.89 11.32 -7.88
CA VAL A 37 -8.87 12.34 -8.95
C VAL A 37 -10.29 12.83 -9.25
N VAL A 38 -11.23 11.90 -9.42
CA VAL A 38 -12.64 12.22 -9.69
C VAL A 38 -13.25 13.02 -8.54
N ASP A 39 -13.05 12.59 -7.30
CA ASP A 39 -13.63 13.28 -6.14
C ASP A 39 -12.97 14.64 -5.86
N PHE A 40 -11.66 14.75 -6.12
CA PHE A 40 -10.94 16.01 -6.02
C PHE A 40 -11.44 17.03 -7.05
N PHE A 41 -11.65 16.63 -8.30
CA PHE A 41 -12.22 17.52 -9.32
C PHE A 41 -13.65 17.94 -9.03
N LYS A 42 -14.50 17.04 -8.49
CA LYS A 42 -15.84 17.43 -8.01
C LYS A 42 -15.77 18.50 -6.93
N ARG A 43 -14.82 18.39 -5.99
CA ARG A 43 -14.63 19.42 -4.95
C ARG A 43 -14.19 20.76 -5.53
N ILE A 44 -13.31 20.75 -6.54
CA ILE A 44 -12.88 21.97 -7.23
C ILE A 44 -14.07 22.62 -7.95
N ASP A 45 -14.86 21.83 -8.68
CA ASP A 45 -16.06 22.30 -9.39
C ASP A 45 -17.04 22.97 -8.42
N SER A 46 -17.40 22.30 -7.31
CA SER A 46 -18.26 22.89 -6.28
C SER A 46 -17.66 24.16 -5.67
N ALA A 47 -16.38 24.16 -5.30
CA ALA A 47 -15.71 25.32 -4.72
C ALA A 47 -15.68 26.55 -5.65
N LYS A 48 -15.53 26.34 -6.96
CA LYS A 48 -15.50 27.42 -7.96
C LYS A 48 -16.90 27.92 -8.32
N LEU A 49 -17.94 27.07 -8.22
CA LEU A 49 -19.33 27.47 -8.42
C LEU A 49 -19.91 28.20 -7.21
N ASP A 50 -19.52 27.81 -5.99
CA ASP A 50 -20.01 28.40 -4.74
C ASP A 50 -19.30 29.73 -4.38
N ASN A 51 -18.10 29.98 -4.92
CA ASN A 51 -17.38 31.24 -4.72
C ASN A 51 -17.84 32.31 -5.73
N GLU A 52 -18.82 33.13 -5.33
CA GLU A 52 -19.33 34.27 -6.11
C GLU A 52 -18.28 35.39 -6.34
N ASP A 53 -17.16 35.41 -5.59
CA ASP A 53 -16.02 36.31 -5.79
C ASP A 53 -14.72 35.51 -5.95
N VAL A 54 -14.27 35.37 -7.20
CA VAL A 54 -12.98 34.77 -7.59
C VAL A 54 -11.83 35.67 -7.11
N THR A 55 -11.57 35.66 -5.81
CA THR A 55 -10.33 36.20 -5.23
C THR A 55 -9.23 35.16 -5.32
N ALA A 56 -7.97 35.63 -5.35
CA ALA A 56 -6.78 34.86 -5.73
C ALA A 56 -6.43 33.63 -4.85
N ASP A 57 -7.19 33.32 -3.79
CA ASP A 57 -6.85 32.24 -2.85
C ASP A 57 -8.06 31.40 -2.38
N TRP A 58 -9.02 31.15 -3.27
CA TRP A 58 -10.09 30.18 -2.99
C TRP A 58 -9.51 28.79 -2.67
N TYR A 59 -8.40 28.40 -3.32
CA TYR A 59 -7.78 27.09 -3.10
C TYR A 59 -7.31 26.92 -1.65
N GLU A 60 -6.60 27.91 -1.11
CA GLU A 60 -6.17 27.91 0.30
C GLU A 60 -7.36 27.80 1.24
N LYS A 61 -8.40 28.62 1.02
CA LYS A 61 -9.61 28.65 1.85
C LYS A 61 -10.42 27.36 1.82
N GLU A 62 -10.33 26.58 0.76
CA GLU A 62 -11.12 25.35 0.60
C GLU A 62 -10.34 24.08 0.94
N PHE A 63 -9.04 24.06 0.66
CA PHE A 63 -8.22 22.85 0.73
C PHE A 63 -7.19 22.83 1.85
N LEU A 64 -6.92 23.98 2.50
CA LEU A 64 -5.92 24.11 3.57
C LEU A 64 -6.50 24.48 4.94
N LEU A 65 -7.82 24.37 5.12
CA LEU A 65 -8.48 24.63 6.40
C LEU A 65 -8.00 23.69 7.52
N SER A 66 -7.80 24.26 8.71
CA SER A 66 -7.42 23.49 9.91
C SER A 66 -8.48 22.50 10.39
N SER A 67 -9.72 22.63 9.91
CA SER A 67 -10.82 21.69 10.15
C SER A 67 -10.65 20.38 9.36
N LEU A 68 -9.90 20.39 8.26
CA LEU A 68 -9.65 19.21 7.43
C LEU A 68 -8.70 18.21 8.12
N PRO A 69 -8.70 16.94 7.67
CA PRO A 69 -7.66 15.99 8.04
C PRO A 69 -6.28 16.52 7.67
N LYS A 70 -5.32 16.43 8.59
CA LYS A 70 -3.95 16.97 8.40
C LYS A 70 -3.25 16.33 7.20
N GLU A 71 -3.55 15.06 6.92
CA GLU A 71 -3.04 14.34 5.76
C GLU A 71 -3.53 14.96 4.45
N ASP A 72 -4.79 15.38 4.38
CA ASP A 72 -5.35 16.02 3.20
C ASP A 72 -4.77 17.42 3.01
N VAL A 73 -4.64 18.20 4.09
CA VAL A 73 -3.98 19.52 4.04
C VAL A 73 -2.55 19.39 3.51
N ALA A 74 -1.77 18.42 4.01
CA ALA A 74 -0.42 18.18 3.51
C ALA A 74 -0.41 17.89 2.00
N ILE A 75 -1.28 16.98 1.53
CA ILE A 75 -1.36 16.64 0.09
C ILE A 75 -1.73 17.86 -0.75
N HIS A 76 -2.75 18.63 -0.33
CA HIS A 76 -3.22 19.80 -1.06
C HIS A 76 -2.19 20.92 -1.08
N ALA A 77 -1.35 21.03 -0.06
CA ALA A 77 -0.21 21.95 -0.01
C ALA A 77 1.01 21.48 -0.81
N GLY A 78 0.95 20.31 -1.47
CA GLY A 78 2.08 19.78 -2.24
C GLY A 78 3.10 19.00 -1.40
N LEU A 79 2.73 18.56 -0.19
CA LEU A 79 3.60 17.77 0.70
C LEU A 79 3.09 16.35 0.95
N ASN A 80 4.05 15.44 1.10
CA ASN A 80 3.79 14.11 1.62
C ASN A 80 4.04 14.11 3.14
N MET A 81 3.15 13.49 3.92
CA MET A 81 3.32 13.26 5.36
C MET A 81 4.68 12.66 5.74
N LYS A 82 5.25 11.79 4.90
CA LYS A 82 6.58 11.23 5.12
C LYS A 82 7.68 12.30 5.04
N THR A 83 7.54 13.26 4.13
CA THR A 83 8.47 14.40 4.00
C THR A 83 8.44 15.25 5.26
N ILE A 84 7.23 15.58 5.76
CA ILE A 84 7.07 16.35 7.00
C ILE A 84 7.69 15.58 8.18
N ASN A 85 7.37 14.29 8.32
CA ASN A 85 7.95 13.48 9.40
C ASN A 85 9.48 13.42 9.34
N ASN A 86 10.08 13.34 8.15
CA ASN A 86 11.53 13.31 8.01
C ASN A 86 12.19 14.66 8.31
N ALA A 87 11.54 15.78 7.98
CA ALA A 87 12.06 17.12 8.21
C ALA A 87 11.92 17.55 9.69
N TYR A 88 10.77 17.28 10.30
CA TYR A 88 10.41 17.76 11.64
C TYR A 88 10.45 16.68 12.72
N ASN A 89 10.70 15.42 12.37
CA ASN A 89 10.66 14.25 13.27
C ASN A 89 9.32 14.09 14.02
N THR A 90 8.23 14.60 13.45
CA THR A 90 6.90 14.57 14.06
C THR A 90 5.81 14.68 13.01
N VAL A 91 4.62 14.20 13.36
CA VAL A 91 3.38 14.31 12.56
C VAL A 91 2.24 14.91 13.39
N LYS A 92 2.55 15.69 14.43
CA LYS A 92 1.56 16.44 15.21
C LYS A 92 0.76 17.38 14.29
N LYS A 93 -0.53 17.55 14.57
CA LYS A 93 -1.44 18.30 13.70
C LYS A 93 -0.95 19.73 13.50
N GLU A 94 -0.53 20.42 14.57
CA GLU A 94 -0.05 21.81 14.45
C GLU A 94 1.15 21.93 13.49
N VAL A 95 2.16 21.07 13.66
CA VAL A 95 3.38 21.06 12.83
C VAL A 95 3.06 20.74 11.38
N VAL A 96 2.13 19.81 11.13
CA VAL A 96 1.71 19.47 9.76
C VAL A 96 1.03 20.65 9.11
N LEU A 97 0.13 21.36 9.81
CA LEU A 97 -0.56 22.52 9.26
C LEU A 97 0.42 23.65 8.96
N GLU A 98 1.33 23.97 9.90
CA GLU A 98 2.36 24.99 9.72
C GLU A 98 3.26 24.69 8.51
N ALA A 99 3.85 23.49 8.45
CA ALA A 99 4.69 23.08 7.33
C ALA A 99 3.95 23.04 5.98
N SER A 100 2.65 22.72 6.01
CA SER A 100 1.80 22.72 4.81
C SER A 100 1.57 24.14 4.30
N MET A 101 1.24 25.08 5.17
CA MET A 101 1.03 26.48 4.78
C MET A 101 2.32 27.10 4.23
N GLU A 102 3.45 26.90 4.90
CA GLU A 102 4.76 27.39 4.44
C GLU A 102 5.11 26.83 3.05
N ASN A 103 4.89 25.53 2.83
CA ASN A 103 5.16 24.91 1.54
C ASN A 103 4.19 25.38 0.45
N TYR A 104 2.91 25.56 0.76
CA TYR A 104 1.93 26.08 -0.20
C TYR A 104 2.32 27.47 -0.69
N HIS A 105 2.65 28.41 0.21
CA HIS A 105 3.10 29.75 -0.20
C HIS A 105 4.37 29.69 -1.05
N THR A 106 5.35 28.88 -0.65
CA THR A 106 6.60 28.69 -1.42
C THR A 106 6.31 28.12 -2.82
N LEU A 107 5.40 27.16 -2.92
CA LEU A 107 4.98 26.56 -4.19
C LEU A 107 4.24 27.58 -5.07
N TYR A 108 3.33 28.36 -4.49
CA TYR A 108 2.58 29.39 -5.19
C TYR A 108 3.50 30.47 -5.76
N GLU A 109 4.45 30.96 -4.97
CA GLU A 109 5.47 31.91 -5.44
C GLU A 109 6.34 31.32 -6.56
N ALA A 110 6.77 30.07 -6.44
CA ALA A 110 7.54 29.39 -7.48
C ALA A 110 6.75 29.26 -8.79
N ILE A 111 5.45 28.96 -8.70
CA ILE A 111 4.54 28.89 -9.86
C ILE A 111 4.39 30.27 -10.48
N ASN A 112 4.05 31.31 -9.70
CA ASN A 112 3.88 32.68 -10.21
C ASN A 112 5.12 33.14 -10.99
N ASN A 113 6.29 33.01 -10.38
CA ASN A 113 7.56 33.39 -11.01
C ASN A 113 7.80 32.65 -12.34
N LEU A 114 7.40 31.38 -12.42
CA LEU A 114 7.55 30.58 -13.62
C LEU A 114 6.55 30.99 -14.71
N THR A 115 5.32 31.35 -14.34
CA THR A 115 4.28 31.80 -15.27
C THR A 115 4.52 33.20 -15.82
N GLU A 116 5.15 34.11 -15.05
CA GLU A 116 5.53 35.44 -15.53
C GLU A 116 6.65 35.41 -16.59
N GLN A 117 7.48 34.35 -16.58
CA GLN A 117 8.63 34.20 -17.46
C GLN A 117 8.37 33.28 -18.66
N SER A 118 7.18 32.68 -18.75
CA SER A 118 6.85 31.63 -19.70
C SER A 118 5.78 32.08 -20.69
N ASP A 119 6.02 31.82 -21.98
CA ASP A 119 5.01 31.99 -23.04
C ASP A 119 4.04 30.79 -23.13
N VAL A 120 4.24 29.75 -22.30
CA VAL A 120 3.39 28.55 -22.27
C VAL A 120 2.19 28.78 -21.37
N ASP A 121 0.99 28.65 -21.94
CA ASP A 121 -0.28 28.64 -21.21
C ASP A 121 -0.76 27.21 -20.95
N VAL A 122 -1.27 26.96 -19.74
CA VAL A 122 -1.83 25.67 -19.32
C VAL A 122 -3.19 25.93 -18.68
N THR A 123 -4.25 25.42 -19.30
CA THR A 123 -5.62 25.52 -18.80
C THR A 123 -6.18 24.14 -18.54
N LEU A 124 -6.69 23.91 -17.33
CA LEU A 124 -7.50 22.73 -17.01
C LEU A 124 -8.98 23.12 -16.99
N THR A 125 -9.73 22.54 -17.91
CA THR A 125 -11.19 22.65 -17.95
C THR A 125 -11.81 21.41 -17.32
N ILE A 126 -12.57 21.62 -16.24
CA ILE A 126 -13.34 20.57 -15.55
C ILE A 126 -14.78 20.69 -16.01
N LYS A 127 -15.33 19.61 -16.59
CA LYS A 127 -16.74 19.55 -17.00
C LYS A 127 -17.49 18.57 -16.14
N PHE A 128 -18.54 19.06 -15.48
CA PHE A 128 -19.46 18.24 -14.72
C PHE A 128 -20.90 18.49 -15.20
N ARG A 129 -21.47 17.50 -15.89
CA ARG A 129 -22.75 17.62 -16.61
C ARG A 129 -22.71 18.81 -17.59
N ASP A 130 -23.62 19.78 -17.46
CA ASP A 130 -23.72 20.95 -18.32
C ASP A 130 -22.91 22.16 -17.81
N VAL A 131 -22.15 21.98 -16.72
CA VAL A 131 -21.33 23.03 -16.11
C VAL A 131 -19.85 22.78 -16.41
N SER A 132 -19.14 23.87 -16.70
CA SER A 132 -17.71 23.85 -17.00
C SER A 132 -17.02 24.92 -16.17
N VAL A 133 -15.94 24.53 -15.50
CA VAL A 133 -15.07 25.42 -14.73
C VAL A 133 -13.69 25.39 -15.36
N ASP A 134 -13.17 26.57 -15.66
CA ASP A 134 -11.80 26.74 -16.14
C ASP A 134 -10.89 27.17 -14.98
N LEU A 135 -9.74 26.51 -14.90
CA LEU A 135 -8.65 26.89 -14.01
C LEU A 135 -7.60 27.68 -14.78
N ASN A 136 -7.15 28.79 -14.21
CA ASN A 136 -6.02 29.54 -14.75
C ASN A 136 -4.71 28.73 -14.63
N ILE A 137 -3.62 29.26 -15.19
CA ILE A 137 -2.32 28.57 -15.18
C ILE A 137 -1.81 28.22 -13.78
N ASN A 138 -1.95 29.14 -12.82
CA ASN A 138 -1.50 28.92 -11.44
C ASN A 138 -2.32 27.82 -10.77
N GLU A 139 -3.65 27.94 -10.83
CA GLU A 139 -4.60 26.96 -10.31
C GLU A 139 -4.35 25.58 -10.93
N SER A 140 -4.14 25.53 -12.24
CA SER A 140 -3.86 24.29 -12.97
C SER A 140 -2.59 23.62 -12.49
N LEU A 141 -1.50 24.38 -12.31
CA LEU A 141 -0.22 23.86 -11.85
C LEU A 141 -0.27 23.39 -10.39
N ILE A 142 -1.01 24.09 -9.52
CA ILE A 142 -1.26 23.65 -8.13
C ILE A 142 -1.99 22.31 -8.13
N VAL A 143 -3.09 22.20 -8.88
CA VAL A 143 -3.88 20.97 -9.00
C VAL A 143 -3.04 19.81 -9.53
N ILE A 144 -2.21 20.03 -10.56
CA ILE A 144 -1.28 19.01 -11.08
C ILE A 144 -0.29 18.56 -10.00
N ASN A 145 0.27 19.49 -9.23
CA ASN A 145 1.19 19.17 -8.14
C ASN A 145 0.51 18.31 -7.07
N THR A 146 -0.68 18.71 -6.63
CA THR A 146 -1.49 17.96 -5.66
C THR A 146 -1.78 16.53 -6.12
N LEU A 147 -2.16 16.34 -7.39
CA LEU A 147 -2.38 15.02 -7.97
C LEU A 147 -1.08 14.19 -7.98
N ALA A 148 0.06 14.79 -8.34
CA ALA A 148 1.35 14.13 -8.32
C ALA A 148 1.76 13.68 -6.90
N VAL A 149 1.55 14.55 -5.91
CA VAL A 149 1.86 14.28 -4.50
C VAL A 149 0.93 13.19 -3.95
N LYS A 150 -0.37 13.22 -4.24
CA LYS A 150 -1.30 12.14 -3.88
C LYS A 150 -0.87 10.82 -4.48
N ARG A 151 -0.52 10.80 -5.77
CA ARG A 151 -0.05 9.58 -6.45
C ARG A 151 1.19 9.01 -5.78
N SER A 152 2.15 9.87 -5.42
CA SER A 152 3.36 9.49 -4.69
C SER A 152 3.05 8.92 -3.30
N ALA A 153 2.16 9.57 -2.55
CA ALA A 153 1.74 9.14 -1.21
C ALA A 153 1.02 7.77 -1.25
N LEU A 154 0.10 7.57 -2.20
CA LEU A 154 -0.56 6.28 -2.41
C LEU A 154 0.42 5.18 -2.75
N ARG A 155 1.38 5.45 -3.65
CA ARG A 155 2.40 4.48 -4.03
C ARG A 155 3.23 4.06 -2.81
N GLY A 156 3.78 5.01 -2.07
CA GLY A 156 4.58 4.73 -0.87
C GLY A 156 3.80 3.99 0.21
N GLY A 157 2.56 4.41 0.48
CA GLY A 157 1.70 3.81 1.49
C GLY A 157 1.28 2.38 1.13
N LEU A 158 0.73 2.15 -0.06
CA LEU A 158 0.17 0.86 -0.46
C LEU A 158 1.23 -0.24 -0.59
N TRP A 159 2.45 0.05 -1.06
CA TRP A 159 3.52 -0.96 -1.07
C TRP A 159 3.87 -1.43 0.34
N SER A 160 3.94 -0.51 1.31
CA SER A 160 4.23 -0.85 2.70
C SER A 160 3.07 -1.60 3.35
N THR A 161 1.84 -1.13 3.15
CA THR A 161 0.62 -1.78 3.65
C THR A 161 0.46 -3.19 3.08
N ALA A 162 0.65 -3.37 1.78
CA ALA A 162 0.53 -4.68 1.14
C ALA A 162 1.56 -5.67 1.71
N GLY A 163 2.82 -5.25 1.89
CA GLY A 163 3.84 -6.09 2.53
C GLY A 163 3.43 -6.56 3.92
N LYS A 164 3.02 -5.62 4.78
CA LYS A 164 2.63 -5.91 6.18
C LYS A 164 1.38 -6.77 6.29
N GLN A 165 0.37 -6.52 5.45
CA GLN A 165 -0.91 -7.24 5.52
C GLN A 165 -0.85 -8.64 4.88
N VAL A 166 0.09 -8.87 3.96
CA VAL A 166 0.32 -10.20 3.36
C VAL A 166 1.15 -11.11 4.26
N GLU A 167 2.04 -10.56 5.08
CA GLU A 167 2.98 -11.32 5.91
C GLU A 167 2.32 -12.47 6.70
N LYS A 168 1.35 -12.14 7.54
CA LYS A 168 0.66 -13.14 8.38
C LYS A 168 -0.12 -14.16 7.54
N PRO A 169 -1.02 -13.76 6.62
CA PRO A 169 -1.72 -14.70 5.76
C PRO A 169 -0.79 -15.60 4.94
N LEU A 170 0.35 -15.08 4.45
CA LEU A 170 1.35 -15.86 3.74
C LEU A 170 1.98 -16.92 4.64
N MET A 171 2.40 -16.55 5.85
CA MET A 171 3.00 -17.50 6.79
C MET A 171 2.03 -18.61 7.20
N ILE A 172 0.76 -18.28 7.46
CA ILE A 172 -0.26 -19.29 7.77
C ILE A 172 -0.50 -20.18 6.54
N THR A 173 -0.53 -19.62 5.33
CA THR A 173 -0.67 -20.38 4.08
C THR A 173 0.47 -21.37 3.91
N LEU A 174 1.72 -20.95 4.14
CA LEU A 174 2.89 -21.83 4.11
C LEU A 174 2.78 -22.94 5.16
N CYS A 175 2.43 -22.60 6.41
CA CYS A 175 2.23 -23.61 7.46
C CYS A 175 1.13 -24.62 7.08
N ALA A 176 0.03 -24.15 6.49
CA ALA A 176 -1.07 -25.01 6.04
C ALA A 176 -0.67 -25.93 4.88
N LEU A 177 0.08 -25.41 3.90
CA LEU A 177 0.56 -26.20 2.75
C LEU A 177 1.43 -27.39 3.18
N PHE A 178 2.29 -27.19 4.19
CA PHE A 178 3.15 -28.24 4.75
C PHE A 178 2.54 -28.92 5.99
N GLN A 179 1.24 -28.73 6.23
CA GLN A 179 0.50 -29.35 7.34
C GLN A 179 1.16 -29.20 8.71
N VAL A 180 1.81 -28.05 8.96
CA VAL A 180 2.45 -27.75 10.24
C VAL A 180 1.37 -27.70 11.31
N PRO A 181 1.48 -28.48 12.41
CA PRO A 181 0.49 -28.43 13.48
C PRO A 181 0.46 -27.06 14.16
N ILE A 182 -0.73 -26.55 14.47
CA ILE A 182 -0.95 -25.20 15.04
C ILE A 182 -0.07 -24.91 16.27
N LYS A 183 0.23 -25.91 17.10
CA LYS A 183 1.09 -25.73 18.30
C LYS A 183 2.53 -25.28 17.98
N TYR A 184 2.99 -25.43 16.74
CA TYR A 184 4.34 -25.06 16.30
C TYR A 184 4.41 -23.68 15.65
N TYR A 185 3.32 -22.91 15.64
CA TYR A 185 3.39 -21.51 15.24
C TYR A 185 2.39 -20.67 16.01
N ASP A 186 2.74 -19.42 16.27
CA ASP A 186 1.88 -18.53 17.05
C ASP A 186 2.08 -17.07 16.64
N GLN A 187 1.06 -16.28 16.92
CA GLN A 187 1.08 -14.83 16.91
C GLN A 187 0.99 -14.38 18.35
N ARG A 188 2.10 -13.99 18.96
CA ARG A 188 1.99 -13.29 20.25
C ARG A 188 1.36 -11.93 19.99
N ASN A 189 0.20 -11.66 20.59
CA ASN A 189 -0.19 -10.28 20.89
C ASN A 189 0.86 -9.75 21.89
N PRO A 190 1.60 -8.69 21.58
CA PRO A 190 2.51 -8.11 22.55
C PRO A 190 1.71 -7.49 23.71
N PRO A 191 2.19 -7.54 24.96
CA PRO A 191 1.71 -6.63 26.01
C PRO A 191 1.90 -5.17 25.55
N ASP A 192 1.05 -4.26 26.02
CA ASP A 192 0.70 -2.90 25.54
C ASP A 192 1.81 -1.90 25.11
N PHE A 193 3.07 -2.29 25.01
CA PHE A 193 4.16 -1.47 24.50
C PHE A 193 5.18 -2.34 23.75
N VAL A 194 4.91 -2.70 22.49
CA VAL A 194 5.85 -2.95 21.36
C VAL A 194 5.03 -3.41 20.14
N ARG A 195 5.47 -3.01 18.94
CA ARG A 195 4.86 -3.20 17.60
C ARG A 195 4.05 -4.50 17.40
N GLU A 196 2.84 -4.37 16.85
CA GLU A 196 2.11 -5.45 16.17
C GLU A 196 2.95 -6.08 15.03
N THR A 197 2.66 -7.34 14.72
CA THR A 197 3.17 -8.17 13.60
C THR A 197 4.56 -8.78 13.74
N ASP A 198 4.73 -9.77 14.63
CA ASP A 198 5.82 -10.76 14.54
C ASP A 198 5.23 -12.17 14.50
N PHE A 199 5.57 -12.96 13.46
CA PHE A 199 5.18 -14.36 13.34
C PHE A 199 6.28 -15.26 13.91
N PHE A 200 5.92 -16.27 14.69
CA PHE A 200 6.89 -17.20 15.27
C PHE A 200 6.61 -18.64 14.87
N LEU A 201 7.67 -19.34 14.48
CA LEU A 201 7.72 -20.80 14.47
C LEU A 201 8.25 -21.28 15.82
N ARG A 202 7.83 -22.46 16.25
CA ARG A 202 8.31 -23.11 17.48
C ARG A 202 8.72 -24.54 17.18
N ASP A 203 9.77 -25.02 17.83
CA ASP A 203 10.17 -26.42 17.74
C ASP A 203 9.56 -27.27 18.87
N ASN A 204 10.02 -28.52 18.98
CA ASN A 204 9.62 -29.44 20.05
C ASN A 204 10.20 -29.07 21.43
N ALA A 205 11.32 -28.35 21.48
CA ALA A 205 11.93 -27.88 22.72
C ALA A 205 11.20 -26.65 23.31
N GLY A 206 10.42 -25.96 22.48
CA GLY A 206 9.72 -24.73 22.83
C GLY A 206 10.49 -23.47 22.45
N ASP A 207 11.61 -23.61 21.73
CA ASP A 207 12.38 -22.50 21.19
C ASP A 207 11.55 -21.76 20.13
N SER A 208 11.63 -20.42 20.12
CA SER A 208 10.82 -19.57 19.26
C SER A 208 11.66 -18.86 18.21
N TYR A 209 11.33 -19.08 16.95
CA TYR A 209 12.02 -18.56 15.78
C TYR A 209 11.17 -17.47 15.12
N ARG A 210 11.63 -16.22 15.25
CA ARG A 210 10.98 -15.09 14.58
C ARG A 210 11.11 -15.21 13.07
N CYS A 211 9.99 -15.10 12.40
CA CYS A 211 9.87 -15.06 10.95
C CYS A 211 9.61 -13.63 10.51
N GLU A 212 10.27 -13.20 9.43
CA GLU A 212 9.99 -11.91 8.78
C GLU A 212 9.69 -12.14 7.30
N VAL A 213 8.69 -11.45 6.77
CA VAL A 213 8.37 -11.45 5.34
C VAL A 213 8.82 -10.14 4.70
N LYS A 214 9.66 -10.23 3.66
CA LYS A 214 10.12 -9.07 2.86
C LYS A 214 9.77 -9.24 1.39
N LEU A 215 8.69 -8.61 0.97
CA LEU A 215 8.25 -8.62 -0.44
C LEU A 215 8.92 -7.53 -1.31
N SER A 216 9.79 -6.70 -0.73
CA SER A 216 10.45 -5.62 -1.48
C SER A 216 11.35 -6.17 -2.60
N GLY A 217 11.43 -5.41 -3.70
CA GLY A 217 12.16 -5.82 -4.90
C GLY A 217 13.69 -5.86 -4.73
N LYS A 218 14.36 -6.24 -5.81
CA LYS A 218 15.82 -6.37 -5.89
C LYS A 218 16.49 -5.05 -5.50
N GLY A 219 17.07 -4.99 -4.29
CA GLY A 219 17.94 -3.88 -3.87
C GLY A 219 17.58 -3.14 -2.59
N ASN A 220 16.87 -3.72 -1.61
CA ASN A 220 16.76 -3.05 -0.31
C ASN A 220 18.04 -3.30 0.53
N PRO A 221 18.91 -2.30 0.78
CA PRO A 221 20.12 -2.47 1.59
C PRO A 221 19.81 -2.58 3.08
N GLU A 222 18.56 -2.28 3.50
CA GLU A 222 18.14 -2.21 4.90
C GLU A 222 18.23 -3.55 5.67
N SER A 223 18.47 -4.67 4.99
CA SER A 223 18.78 -5.97 5.64
C SER A 223 20.27 -6.14 5.98
N SER A 224 21.14 -5.18 5.65
CA SER A 224 22.55 -5.21 6.07
C SER A 224 22.77 -4.67 7.47
N ASP A 225 21.71 -4.25 8.18
CA ASP A 225 21.87 -3.71 9.52
C ASP A 225 22.11 -4.83 10.54
N SER A 226 23.05 -4.59 11.44
CA SER A 226 23.46 -5.50 12.51
C SER A 226 22.30 -5.91 13.43
N ALA A 227 21.21 -5.14 13.45
CA ALA A 227 19.97 -5.44 14.16
C ALA A 227 19.13 -6.56 13.49
N PHE A 228 19.13 -6.68 12.16
CA PHE A 228 18.44 -7.75 11.44
C PHE A 228 18.98 -9.13 11.83
N ARG A 229 20.30 -9.20 12.07
CA ARG A 229 21.02 -10.41 12.51
C ARG A 229 20.75 -10.81 13.97
N ARG A 230 20.18 -9.93 14.79
CA ARG A 230 20.01 -10.18 16.23
C ARG A 230 18.66 -10.79 16.61
N TYR A 231 17.67 -10.77 15.71
CA TYR A 231 16.29 -11.12 16.09
C TYR A 231 15.55 -12.02 15.09
N ASN A 232 15.99 -12.15 13.85
CA ASN A 232 15.28 -12.95 12.83
C ASN A 232 15.98 -14.28 12.59
N HIS A 233 15.20 -15.36 12.60
CA HIS A 233 15.71 -16.71 12.39
C HIS A 233 15.28 -17.24 11.02
N VAL A 234 14.13 -16.79 10.49
CA VAL A 234 13.61 -17.19 9.18
C VAL A 234 13.19 -15.95 8.39
N LEU A 235 13.68 -15.81 7.16
CA LEU A 235 13.28 -14.76 6.23
C LEU A 235 12.55 -15.35 5.02
N ILE A 236 11.34 -14.87 4.73
CA ILE A 236 10.63 -15.18 3.49
C ILE A 236 10.70 -13.97 2.57
N GLY A 237 11.18 -14.16 1.33
CA GLY A 237 11.35 -13.07 0.37
C GLY A 237 10.72 -13.34 -1.00
N ASP A 238 10.28 -12.27 -1.69
CA ASP A 238 9.94 -12.34 -3.12
C ASP A 238 11.21 -12.69 -3.93
N LYS A 239 12.22 -11.81 -3.88
CA LYS A 239 13.56 -12.03 -4.45
C LYS A 239 14.64 -11.68 -3.44
N ILE A 240 15.64 -12.54 -3.33
CA ILE A 240 16.77 -12.42 -2.41
C ILE A 240 18.06 -12.41 -3.23
N SER A 241 18.87 -11.36 -3.10
CA SER A 241 20.15 -11.30 -3.82
C SER A 241 21.14 -12.36 -3.33
N ASP A 242 22.02 -12.85 -4.20
CA ASP A 242 23.04 -13.85 -3.82
C ASP A 242 23.95 -13.36 -2.68
N LYS A 243 24.22 -12.04 -2.63
CA LYS A 243 24.94 -11.41 -1.52
C LYS A 243 24.19 -11.57 -0.20
N MET A 244 22.87 -11.35 -0.20
CA MET A 244 22.04 -11.53 1.00
C MET A 244 21.95 -13.00 1.42
N LYS A 245 21.81 -13.93 0.47
CA LYS A 245 21.80 -15.38 0.74
C LYS A 245 23.06 -15.77 1.51
N LYS A 246 24.24 -15.44 0.97
CA LYS A 246 25.54 -15.69 1.64
C LYS A 246 25.63 -15.06 3.03
N GLN A 247 25.16 -13.81 3.19
CA GLN A 247 25.18 -13.13 4.48
C GLN A 247 24.24 -13.77 5.52
N MET A 248 23.14 -14.35 5.08
CA MET A 248 22.21 -15.08 5.95
C MET A 248 22.76 -16.46 6.31
N ASP A 249 23.38 -17.16 5.35
CA ASP A 249 24.06 -18.44 5.59
C ASP A 249 25.19 -18.26 6.62
N GLU A 250 26.03 -17.22 6.48
CA GLU A 250 27.07 -16.85 7.45
C GLU A 250 26.53 -16.49 8.85
N ALA A 251 25.28 -16.04 8.92
CA ALA A 251 24.61 -15.63 10.14
C ALA A 251 23.70 -16.72 10.73
N ASN A 252 23.65 -17.92 10.13
CA ASN A 252 22.70 -18.99 10.47
C ASN A 252 21.23 -18.53 10.47
N ILE A 253 20.87 -17.68 9.50
CA ILE A 253 19.48 -17.24 9.27
C ILE A 253 18.93 -18.05 8.10
N PHE A 254 17.83 -18.76 8.33
CA PHE A 254 17.14 -19.51 7.29
C PHE A 254 16.42 -18.56 6.34
N TRP A 255 16.34 -18.92 5.05
CA TRP A 255 15.69 -18.09 4.05
C TRP A 255 14.89 -18.91 3.04
N VAL A 256 13.83 -18.30 2.51
CA VAL A 256 12.97 -18.85 1.46
C VAL A 256 12.77 -17.79 0.39
N GLU A 257 13.17 -18.09 -0.84
CA GLU A 257 12.94 -17.23 -2.01
C GLU A 257 11.75 -17.74 -2.83
N LEU A 258 10.64 -17.00 -2.80
CA LEU A 258 9.38 -17.42 -3.43
C LEU A 258 9.37 -17.24 -4.95
N ARG A 259 10.10 -16.25 -5.50
CA ARG A 259 10.14 -15.99 -6.95
C ARG A 259 11.17 -16.86 -7.68
N THR A 260 11.09 -18.15 -7.42
CA THR A 260 11.79 -19.22 -8.11
C THR A 260 10.84 -20.41 -8.28
N GLU A 261 11.04 -21.21 -9.32
CA GLU A 261 10.25 -22.42 -9.54
C GLU A 261 10.26 -23.30 -8.29
N ASP A 262 9.08 -23.66 -7.78
CA ASP A 262 8.91 -24.39 -6.52
C ASP A 262 9.58 -23.75 -5.29
N GLY A 263 9.82 -22.44 -5.32
CA GLY A 263 10.54 -21.72 -4.26
C GLY A 263 9.96 -21.90 -2.86
N TYR A 264 8.62 -22.01 -2.76
CA TYR A 264 7.92 -22.29 -1.51
C TYR A 264 8.32 -23.64 -0.86
N LYS A 265 8.81 -24.63 -1.62
CA LYS A 265 9.33 -25.90 -1.09
C LYS A 265 10.60 -25.74 -0.27
N GLN A 266 11.32 -24.62 -0.40
CA GLN A 266 12.42 -24.31 0.51
C GLN A 266 11.95 -24.17 1.96
N PHE A 267 10.68 -23.80 2.19
CA PHE A 267 10.12 -23.70 3.54
C PHE A 267 10.11 -25.06 4.26
N GLU A 268 9.88 -26.16 3.55
CA GLU A 268 10.00 -27.52 4.10
C GLU A 268 11.40 -27.79 4.66
N LYS A 269 12.44 -27.36 3.94
CA LYS A 269 13.83 -27.53 4.39
C LYS A 269 14.07 -26.78 5.69
N VAL A 270 13.58 -25.54 5.77
CA VAL A 270 13.66 -24.74 7.00
C VAL A 270 12.95 -25.42 8.16
N LEU A 271 11.73 -25.94 7.95
CA LEU A 271 10.98 -26.65 8.99
C LEU A 271 11.75 -27.90 9.49
N ASN A 272 12.32 -28.67 8.56
CA ASN A 272 13.12 -29.85 8.89
C ASN A 272 14.40 -29.49 9.66
N GLU A 273 15.12 -28.44 9.26
CA GLU A 273 16.31 -27.95 9.96
C GLU A 273 16.00 -27.44 11.37
N LEU A 274 14.83 -26.83 11.56
CA LEU A 274 14.31 -26.41 12.86
C LEU A 274 13.67 -27.56 13.67
N SER A 275 13.67 -28.80 13.16
CA SER A 275 13.02 -29.95 13.80
C SER A 275 11.52 -29.74 14.08
N ILE A 276 10.84 -29.01 13.20
CA ILE A 276 9.41 -28.73 13.24
C ILE A 276 8.65 -29.78 12.41
N PRO A 277 7.68 -30.51 12.99
CA PRO A 277 6.89 -31.48 12.25
C PRO A 277 6.11 -30.85 11.09
N CYS A 278 6.25 -31.44 9.91
CA CYS A 278 5.54 -31.05 8.69
C CYS A 278 5.35 -32.26 7.78
N GLU A 279 4.47 -32.13 6.78
CA GLU A 279 4.36 -33.09 5.68
C GLU A 279 4.89 -32.46 4.38
N PRO A 280 5.72 -33.19 3.60
CA PRO A 280 6.22 -32.72 2.33
C PRO A 280 5.08 -32.43 1.36
N TYR A 281 5.16 -31.34 0.62
CA TYR A 281 4.14 -31.00 -0.37
C TYR A 281 4.25 -31.93 -1.60
N PRO A 282 3.25 -32.79 -1.90
CA PRO A 282 3.39 -33.81 -2.93
C PRO A 282 3.43 -33.23 -4.35
N TYR A 283 4.31 -33.75 -5.20
CA TYR A 283 4.47 -33.32 -6.61
C TYR A 283 3.22 -33.44 -7.49
N HIS A 284 2.24 -34.26 -7.10
CA HIS A 284 1.02 -34.52 -7.87
C HIS A 284 -0.17 -33.65 -7.45
N ARG A 285 -0.05 -32.83 -6.39
CA ARG A 285 -1.11 -31.93 -5.96
C ARG A 285 -1.13 -30.66 -6.80
N ASN A 286 -2.32 -30.13 -7.01
CA ASN A 286 -2.53 -28.86 -7.68
C ASN A 286 -2.45 -27.72 -6.67
N LEU A 287 -1.37 -26.92 -6.74
CA LEU A 287 -1.16 -25.78 -5.86
C LEU A 287 -2.35 -24.82 -5.84
N GLN A 288 -2.99 -24.55 -6.98
CA GLN A 288 -4.09 -23.59 -7.03
C GLN A 288 -5.33 -24.11 -6.29
N GLU A 289 -5.67 -25.39 -6.44
CA GLU A 289 -6.81 -26.01 -5.73
C GLU A 289 -6.56 -26.05 -4.22
N ASP A 290 -5.34 -26.41 -3.80
CA ASP A 290 -4.99 -26.41 -2.38
C ASP A 290 -5.02 -25.00 -1.78
N LEU A 291 -4.58 -23.99 -2.52
CA LEU A 291 -4.67 -22.59 -2.09
C LEU A 291 -6.12 -22.12 -1.94
N ASP A 292 -7.03 -22.56 -2.81
CA ASP A 292 -8.45 -22.22 -2.70
C ASP A 292 -9.05 -22.78 -1.40
N GLU A 293 -8.76 -24.04 -1.07
CA GLU A 293 -9.19 -24.66 0.18
C GLU A 293 -8.60 -23.98 1.42
N ILE A 294 -7.31 -23.62 1.36
CA ILE A 294 -6.61 -22.94 2.43
C ILE A 294 -7.18 -21.54 2.65
N PHE A 295 -7.39 -20.77 1.58
CA PHE A 295 -7.96 -19.43 1.67
C PHE A 295 -9.41 -19.41 2.13
N ALA A 296 -10.18 -20.46 1.83
CA ALA A 296 -11.53 -20.61 2.37
C ALA A 296 -11.53 -20.75 3.91
N LYS A 297 -10.45 -21.27 4.51
CA LYS A 297 -10.32 -21.44 5.96
C LYS A 297 -9.66 -20.25 6.66
N ILE A 298 -8.68 -19.61 6.02
CA ILE A 298 -7.85 -18.55 6.63
C ILE A 298 -8.49 -17.17 6.46
N LEU A 299 -9.24 -16.96 5.38
CA LEU A 299 -9.70 -15.63 4.95
C LEU A 299 -11.23 -15.57 4.79
N SER A 300 -11.99 -16.47 5.43
CA SER A 300 -13.46 -16.52 5.33
C SER A 300 -14.15 -15.27 5.86
N ASP A 301 -13.55 -14.58 6.83
CA ASP A 301 -14.18 -13.42 7.49
C ASP A 301 -13.92 -12.07 6.77
N ASP A 302 -12.96 -12.01 5.83
CA ASP A 302 -12.53 -10.76 5.16
C ASP A 302 -13.14 -10.53 3.75
N ILE A 303 -14.06 -11.40 3.31
CA ILE A 303 -14.54 -11.45 1.90
C ILE A 303 -15.59 -10.37 1.58
N GLN A 304 -16.15 -9.65 2.57
CA GLN A 304 -17.33 -8.80 2.34
C GLN A 304 -17.08 -7.37 1.82
N THR A 305 -15.86 -6.94 1.49
CA THR A 305 -15.66 -5.59 0.92
C THR A 305 -14.96 -5.63 -0.43
N SER A 306 -15.70 -6.12 -1.43
CA SER A 306 -15.36 -5.92 -2.84
C SER A 306 -15.61 -4.45 -3.23
N VAL A 307 -14.55 -3.71 -3.58
CA VAL A 307 -14.70 -2.51 -4.41
C VAL A 307 -14.75 -2.97 -5.85
N THR A 308 -15.95 -3.33 -6.30
CA THR A 308 -16.35 -3.17 -7.70
C THR A 308 -16.97 -1.77 -7.78
N PRO A 309 -16.54 -0.87 -8.66
CA PRO A 309 -17.35 0.30 -8.97
C PRO A 309 -18.65 -0.23 -9.57
N ASP A 310 -19.75 0.01 -8.86
CA ASP A 310 -21.09 -0.35 -9.30
C ASP A 310 -21.42 0.52 -10.52
N ILE A 311 -21.17 -0.01 -11.72
CA ILE A 311 -21.64 0.56 -12.97
C ILE A 311 -22.88 -0.24 -13.37
N SER A 312 -23.96 -0.05 -12.62
CA SER A 312 -25.34 -0.41 -12.95
C SER A 312 -26.23 0.36 -11.95
N ASN A 313 -27.29 1.11 -12.26
CA ASN A 313 -28.12 1.31 -13.44
C ASN A 313 -28.58 2.79 -13.45
N THR A 314 -28.31 3.52 -14.53
CA THR A 314 -29.16 4.64 -14.94
C THR A 314 -29.60 4.37 -16.36
N ASN A 315 -30.65 3.57 -16.50
CA ASN A 315 -31.45 3.45 -17.71
C ASN A 315 -32.75 2.68 -17.38
N SER A 316 -33.74 3.41 -16.86
CA SER A 316 -35.15 3.25 -17.23
C SER A 316 -36.00 4.05 -16.24
N GLU A 317 -36.49 5.21 -16.68
CA GLU A 317 -37.86 5.69 -16.44
C GLU A 317 -37.97 7.13 -16.93
N LEU A 318 -38.24 7.28 -18.22
CA LEU A 318 -38.95 8.42 -18.80
C LEU A 318 -39.69 7.88 -20.02
N LEU A 319 -40.79 7.19 -19.75
CA LEU A 319 -41.85 6.99 -20.73
C LEU A 319 -42.57 8.33 -20.86
N ILE A 320 -42.25 9.07 -21.92
CA ILE A 320 -43.11 10.15 -22.42
C ILE A 320 -44.06 9.49 -23.41
N GLU A 321 -45.31 9.29 -22.99
CA GLU A 321 -46.41 9.04 -23.91
C GLU A 321 -46.68 10.34 -24.68
N PHE A 322 -46.66 10.23 -26.01
CA PHE A 322 -47.24 11.22 -26.91
C PHE A 322 -48.66 10.75 -27.26
N ASP A 323 -49.65 11.56 -26.91
CA ASP A 323 -50.91 11.72 -27.64
C ASP A 323 -51.19 13.23 -27.78
#